data_AF-A0A1Q5HT91-F1
#
_entry.id   AF-A0A1Q5HT91-F1
#
_cell.length_a   1.000
_cell.length_b   1.000
_cell.length_c   1.000
_cell.angle_alpha   90.00
_cell.angle_beta   90.00
_cell.angle_gamma   90.00
#
_symmetry.space_group_name_H-M   'P 1'
#
loop_
_entity.id
_entity.type
_entity.pdbx_description
1 polymer ?
#
loop_
_entity_poly.entity_id
_entity_poly.type
_entity_poly.pdbx_seq_one_letter_code
_entity_poly.pdbx_strand_id
1 'polypeptide(L)'
;MRIGPKRRNAGPPHSAPVGAYRSASYLPLRPWQVRGRRFATCRRGLDPAEVAAFLDRVAGDLAAAYAEVARSSEETARIKSALREWQSRQAPSMRDLAGRP
;
A
#
# COMPACT_ATOMS: atom_id res chain seq x y z
N MET A 1 -35.46 -8.23 -39.74
CA MET A 1 -34.65 -8.99 -38.76
C MET A 1 -33.24 -8.40 -38.73
N ARG A 2 -32.81 -7.83 -37.60
CA ARG A 2 -31.48 -7.18 -37.45
C ARG A 2 -30.54 -8.14 -36.72
N ILE A 3 -29.45 -8.51 -37.36
CA ILE A 3 -28.40 -9.38 -36.82
C ILE A 3 -27.51 -8.52 -35.92
N GLY A 4 -27.59 -8.71 -34.60
CA GLY A 4 -26.72 -8.02 -33.63
C GLY A 4 -25.33 -8.67 -33.57
N PRO A 5 -24.23 -7.91 -33.51
CA PRO A 5 -22.90 -8.49 -33.45
C PRO A 5 -22.59 -9.07 -32.07
N LYS A 6 -22.06 -10.30 -32.09
CA LYS A 6 -21.61 -11.08 -30.94
C LYS A 6 -20.47 -10.35 -30.22
N ARG A 7 -20.73 -9.82 -29.01
CA ARG A 7 -19.72 -9.25 -28.12
C ARG A 7 -18.71 -10.36 -27.76
N ARG A 8 -17.48 -10.22 -28.25
CA ARG A 8 -16.36 -11.11 -27.91
C ARG A 8 -15.91 -10.77 -26.49
N ASN A 9 -15.87 -11.76 -25.61
CA ASN A 9 -15.33 -11.65 -24.25
C ASN A 9 -13.89 -11.09 -24.33
N ALA A 10 -13.71 -9.87 -23.83
CA ALA A 10 -12.39 -9.34 -23.53
C ALA A 10 -11.88 -10.04 -22.27
N GLY A 11 -11.00 -11.02 -22.44
CA GLY A 11 -10.16 -11.51 -21.35
C GLY A 11 -9.21 -10.39 -20.89
N PRO A 12 -8.80 -10.35 -19.61
CA PRO A 12 -7.93 -9.29 -19.13
C PRO A 12 -6.55 -9.38 -19.81
N PRO A 13 -5.96 -8.26 -20.24
CA PRO A 13 -4.61 -8.26 -20.79
C PRO A 13 -3.63 -8.40 -19.62
N HIS A 14 -3.08 -9.60 -19.44
CA HIS A 14 -2.01 -9.83 -18.47
C HIS A 14 -0.86 -10.61 -19.10
N SER A 15 -0.23 -9.97 -20.08
CA SER A 15 1.17 -10.24 -20.39
C SER A 15 1.96 -9.01 -19.97
N ALA A 16 2.41 -8.99 -18.72
CA ALA A 16 3.40 -8.03 -18.25
C ALA A 16 4.81 -8.59 -18.55
N PRO A 17 5.78 -7.74 -18.94
CA PRO A 17 7.15 -8.18 -19.18
C PRO A 17 7.81 -8.59 -17.85
N VAL A 18 8.59 -9.67 -17.91
CA VAL A 18 9.39 -10.19 -16.79
C VAL A 18 10.34 -9.10 -16.31
N GLY A 19 10.22 -8.71 -15.02
CA GLY A 19 11.23 -7.89 -14.34
C GLY A 19 10.76 -6.53 -13.79
N ALA A 20 9.53 -6.06 -14.06
CA ALA A 20 9.04 -4.80 -13.48
C ALA A 20 8.14 -5.04 -12.25
N TYR A 21 8.71 -4.94 -11.06
CA TYR A 21 7.95 -4.77 -9.80
C TYR A 21 7.24 -3.40 -9.84
N ARG A 22 6.08 -3.33 -10.50
CA ARG A 22 5.27 -2.10 -10.62
C ARG A 22 4.45 -1.88 -9.36
N SER A 23 5.05 -1.24 -8.36
CA SER A 23 4.36 -0.71 -7.17
C SER A 23 3.25 0.31 -7.51
N ALA A 24 3.32 1.00 -8.65
CA ALA A 24 2.32 2.01 -9.05
C ALA A 24 1.05 1.44 -9.71
N SER A 25 1.06 0.18 -10.14
CA SER A 25 -0.09 -0.42 -10.84
C SER A 25 -0.98 -1.29 -9.94
N TYR A 26 -0.51 -1.58 -8.73
CA TYR A 26 -1.23 -2.38 -7.76
C TYR A 26 -1.45 -1.55 -6.51
N LEU A 27 -2.72 -1.45 -6.10
CA LEU A 27 -3.02 -0.99 -4.75
C LEU A 27 -2.30 -1.92 -3.76
N PRO A 28 -1.57 -1.37 -2.77
CA PRO A 28 -0.85 -2.18 -1.80
C PRO A 28 -1.80 -3.16 -1.12
N LEU A 29 -1.47 -4.44 -1.14
CA LEU A 29 -2.26 -5.49 -0.50
C LEU A 29 -2.42 -5.19 1.00
N ARG A 30 -3.62 -5.40 1.53
CA ARG A 30 -3.87 -5.35 2.97
C ARG A 30 -3.81 -6.75 3.58
N PRO A 31 -3.37 -6.90 4.85
CA PRO A 31 -3.31 -8.19 5.52
C PRO A 31 -4.61 -9.01 5.45
N TRP A 32 -5.76 -8.37 5.64
CA TRP A 32 -7.07 -9.02 5.55
C TRP A 32 -7.43 -9.49 4.13
N GLN A 33 -6.94 -8.82 3.09
CA GLN A 33 -7.12 -9.24 1.70
C GLN A 33 -6.28 -10.49 1.38
N VAL A 34 -5.12 -10.64 2.03
CA VAL A 34 -4.28 -11.84 1.92
C VAL A 34 -4.97 -13.03 2.60
N ARG A 35 -5.48 -12.85 3.84
CA ARG A 35 -6.23 -13.90 4.56
C ARG A 35 -7.49 -14.35 3.84
N GLY A 36 -8.22 -13.41 3.23
CA GLY A 36 -9.46 -13.68 2.51
C GLY A 36 -9.29 -14.19 1.08
N ARG A 37 -8.05 -14.34 0.58
CA ARG A 37 -7.81 -14.70 -0.82
C ARG A 37 -8.17 -16.17 -1.06
N ARG A 38 -9.11 -16.40 -1.98
CA ARG A 38 -9.46 -17.74 -2.47
C ARG A 38 -8.85 -17.98 -3.83
N PHE A 39 -8.21 -19.13 -3.99
CA PHE A 39 -7.68 -19.60 -5.28
C PHE A 39 -8.60 -20.66 -5.87
N ALA A 40 -8.68 -20.73 -7.20
CA ALA A 40 -9.40 -21.79 -7.87
C ALA A 40 -8.65 -23.12 -7.71
N THR A 41 -9.39 -24.21 -7.48
CA THR A 41 -8.82 -25.56 -7.38
C THR A 41 -8.58 -26.13 -8.78
N CYS A 42 -7.43 -26.77 -9.00
CA CYS A 42 -7.09 -27.43 -10.25
C CYS A 42 -6.59 -28.87 -10.01
N ARG A 43 -6.69 -29.74 -11.02
CA ARG A 43 -6.37 -31.19 -10.93
C ARG A 43 -4.94 -31.50 -10.44
N ARG A 44 -4.01 -30.56 -10.62
CA ARG A 44 -2.64 -30.62 -10.11
C ARG A 44 -2.30 -29.27 -9.47
N GLY A 45 -2.82 -29.03 -8.27
CA GLY A 45 -2.60 -27.82 -7.50
C GLY A 45 -1.76 -28.06 -6.24
N LEU A 46 -1.37 -26.97 -5.57
CA LEU A 46 -0.80 -27.00 -4.23
C LEU A 46 -1.85 -27.45 -3.21
N ASP A 47 -1.41 -28.00 -2.08
CA ASP A 47 -2.29 -28.32 -0.96
C ASP A 47 -2.96 -27.03 -0.45
N PRO A 48 -4.31 -26.95 -0.47
CA PRO A 48 -5.04 -25.80 0.04
C PRO A 48 -4.70 -25.44 1.50
N ALA A 49 -4.40 -26.43 2.35
CA ALA A 49 -4.06 -26.21 3.75
C ALA A 49 -2.68 -25.55 3.89
N GLU A 50 -1.68 -26.03 3.16
CA GLU A 50 -0.34 -25.41 3.14
C GLU A 50 -0.40 -23.98 2.60
N VAL A 51 -1.15 -23.77 1.52
CA VAL A 51 -1.36 -22.42 0.96
C VAL A 51 -2.02 -21.52 1.99
N ALA A 52 -3.06 -21.98 2.69
CA ALA A 52 -3.73 -21.19 3.72
C ALA A 52 -2.79 -20.80 4.87
N ALA A 53 -1.98 -21.76 5.37
CA ALA A 53 -1.01 -21.51 6.42
C ALA A 53 0.08 -20.50 5.99
N PHE A 54 0.55 -20.61 4.74
CA PHE A 54 1.51 -19.66 4.18
C PHE A 54 0.91 -18.25 4.07
N LEU A 55 -0.32 -18.12 3.57
CA LEU A 55 -0.99 -16.83 3.45
C LEU A 55 -1.23 -16.17 4.81
N ASP A 56 -1.53 -16.93 5.85
CA ASP A 56 -1.70 -16.36 7.20
C ASP A 56 -0.39 -15.79 7.75
N ARG A 57 0.73 -16.50 7.55
CA ARG A 57 2.06 -15.99 7.89
C ARG A 57 2.39 -14.70 7.12
N VAL A 58 2.18 -14.71 5.79
CA VAL A 58 2.39 -13.53 4.95
C VAL A 58 1.52 -12.36 5.40
N ALA A 59 0.27 -12.61 5.78
CA ALA A 59 -0.62 -11.58 6.31
C ALA A 59 -0.11 -11.03 7.66
N GLY A 60 0.44 -11.89 8.52
CA GLY A 60 1.09 -11.51 9.77
C GLY A 60 2.30 -10.60 9.53
N ASP A 61 3.21 -11.01 8.66
CA ASP A 61 4.43 -10.25 8.32
C ASP A 61 4.07 -8.89 7.69
N LEU A 62 3.07 -8.87 6.81
CA LEU A 62 2.57 -7.64 6.19
C LEU A 62 1.93 -6.69 7.22
N ALA A 63 1.22 -7.24 8.21
CA ALA A 63 0.67 -6.43 9.31
C ALA A 63 1.78 -5.82 10.16
N ALA A 64 2.83 -6.59 10.48
CA ALA A 64 3.99 -6.10 11.21
C ALA A 64 4.73 -5.00 10.43
N ALA A 65 4.94 -5.19 9.13
CA ALA A 65 5.59 -4.19 8.27
C ALA A 65 4.80 -2.87 8.22
N TYR A 66 3.47 -2.93 8.09
CA TYR A 66 2.64 -1.72 8.12
C TYR A 66 2.61 -1.04 9.49
N ALA A 67 2.62 -1.80 10.57
CA ALA A 67 2.73 -1.23 11.92
C ALA A 67 4.04 -0.45 12.08
N GLU A 68 5.15 -0.99 11.56
CA GLU A 68 6.44 -0.30 11.60
C GLU A 68 6.44 1.01 10.80
N VAL A 69 5.89 1.00 9.59
CA VAL A 69 5.74 2.21 8.77
C VAL A 69 4.87 3.25 9.48
N ALA A 70 3.79 2.82 10.14
CA ALA A 70 2.94 3.72 10.91
C ALA A 70 3.71 4.35 12.09
N ARG A 71 4.47 3.55 12.84
CA ARG A 71 5.32 4.04 13.94
C ARG A 71 6.32 5.08 13.48
N SER A 72 7.06 4.81 12.39
CA SER A 72 8.04 5.74 11.83
C SER A 72 7.38 7.04 11.33
N SER A 73 6.19 6.93 10.74
CA SER A 73 5.43 8.09 10.26
C SER A 73 4.93 8.95 11.44
N GLU A 74 4.49 8.34 12.53
CA GLU A 74 4.10 9.04 13.76
C GLU A 74 5.27 9.77 14.40
N GLU A 75 6.44 9.14 14.51
CA GLU A 75 7.64 9.77 15.04
C GLU A 75 8.04 11.00 14.19
N THR A 76 8.03 10.84 12.87
CA THR A 76 8.29 11.93 11.93
C THR A 76 7.27 13.06 12.08
N ALA A 77 5.99 12.72 12.28
CA ALA A 77 4.93 13.71 12.49
C ALA A 77 5.14 14.49 13.81
N ARG A 78 5.54 13.81 14.89
CA ARG A 78 5.86 14.45 16.18
C ARG A 78 7.03 15.43 16.06
N ILE A 79 8.11 15.01 15.40
CA ILE A 79 9.28 15.87 15.16
C ILE A 79 8.89 17.11 14.34
N LYS A 80 8.13 16.92 13.24
CA LYS A 80 7.65 18.02 12.41
C LYS A 80 6.76 19.00 13.17
N SER A 81 5.89 18.49 14.05
CA SER A 81 5.03 19.32 14.90
C SER A 81 5.83 20.14 15.90
N ALA A 82 6.78 19.53 16.62
CA ALA A 82 7.65 20.23 17.57
C ALA A 82 8.48 21.33 16.87
N LEU A 83 9.01 21.03 15.68
CA LEU A 83 9.74 22.01 14.87
C LEU A 83 8.83 23.18 14.47
N ARG A 84 7.60 22.90 14.02
CA ARG A 84 6.64 23.94 13.64
C ARG A 84 6.26 24.82 14.82
N GLU A 85 6.06 24.25 16.00
CA GLU A 85 5.76 25.00 17.22
C GLU A 85 6.93 25.90 17.64
N TRP A 86 8.16 25.38 17.61
CA TRP A 86 9.35 26.17 17.86
C TRP A 86 9.50 27.31 16.85
N GLN A 87 9.36 27.05 15.55
CA GLN A 87 9.40 28.08 14.50
C GLN A 87 8.33 29.16 14.72
N SER A 88 7.12 28.75 15.13
CA SER A 88 6.02 29.70 15.39
C SER A 88 6.32 30.59 16.60
N ARG A 89 6.98 30.07 17.63
CA ARG A 89 7.43 30.86 18.79
C ARG A 89 8.59 31.80 18.46
N GLN A 90 9.45 31.44 17.50
CA GLN A 90 10.59 32.27 17.08
C GLN A 90 10.24 33.30 15.99
N ALA A 91 9.16 33.09 15.23
CA ALA A 91 8.76 33.99 14.14
C ALA A 91 8.50 35.46 14.56
N PRO A 92 7.91 35.76 15.75
CA PRO A 92 7.80 37.14 16.24
C PRO A 92 9.17 37.77 16.51
N SER A 93 10.07 37.03 17.19
CA SER A 93 11.44 37.46 17.50
C SER A 93 12.26 37.76 16.23
N MET A 94 12.15 36.93 15.20
CA MET A 94 12.83 37.13 13.92
C MET A 94 12.31 38.33 13.13
N ARG A 95 11.01 38.65 13.22
CA ARG A 95 10.41 39.83 12.58
C ARG A 95 10.82 41.12 13.29
N ASP A 96 10.91 41.11 14.61
CA ASP A 96 11.39 42.25 15.39
C ASP A 96 12.88 42.53 15.13
N LEU A 97 13.69 41.48 14.94
CA LEU A 97 15.09 41.62 14.54
C LEU A 97 15.28 42.09 13.09
N ALA A 98 14.35 41.75 12.19
CA ALA A 98 14.37 42.20 10.79
C ALA A 98 13.76 43.61 10.58
N GLY A 99 13.01 44.12 11.56
CA GLY A 99 12.35 45.43 11.52
C GLY A 99 13.12 46.57 12.21
N ARG A 100 14.34 46.32 12.70
CA ARG A 100 15.17 47.35 13.35
C ARG A 100 16.12 47.98 12.31
N PRO A 101 16.06 49.30 12.06
CA PRO A 101 16.99 50.02 11.18
C PRO A 101 18.41 50.10 11.76
#